data_AF-A0A535F8T4-F1
#
_entry.id   AF-A0A535F8T4-F1
#
_cell.length_a   1.000
_cell.length_b   1.000
_cell.length_c   1.000
_cell.angle_alpha   90.00
_cell.angle_beta   90.00
_cell.angle_gamma   90.00
#
_symmetry.space_group_name_H-M   'P 1'
#
loop_
_entity.id
_entity.type
_entity.pdbx_description
1 polymer ?
#
loop_
_entity_poly.entity_id
_entity_poly.type
_entity_poly.pdbx_seq_one_letter_code
_entity_poly.pdbx_strand_id
1 'polypeptide(L)'
;MFFIDVHPFASFHRLGVGRRLVETIAEWLTQHSISSLLIKVLTINAPARHFYQALGGRLVLADPHEDEGILLEQVGYRWDNINTLLHSQ
;
A
#
# COMPACT_ATOMS: atom_id res chain seq x y z
N MET A 1 7.17 4.10 11.03
CA MET A 1 6.23 3.05 10.58
C MET A 1 4.84 3.67 10.68
N PHE A 2 4.26 4.15 9.58
CA PHE A 2 2.92 4.74 9.57
C PHE A 2 1.94 3.68 9.08
N PHE A 3 0.98 3.29 9.92
CA PHE A 3 -0.16 2.47 9.48
C PHE A 3 -1.19 3.42 8.87
N ILE A 4 -1.40 3.34 7.57
CA ILE A 4 -2.51 4.01 6.90
C ILE A 4 -3.48 2.90 6.53
N ASP A 5 -4.60 2.85 7.24
CA ASP A 5 -5.70 1.96 6.90
C ASP A 5 -6.68 2.70 5.99
N VAL A 6 -6.88 2.18 4.78
CA VAL A 6 -7.77 2.77 3.77
C VAL A 6 -8.84 1.74 3.41
N HIS A 7 -10.03 1.88 4.02
CA HIS A 7 -11.23 1.12 3.67
C HIS A 7 -12.26 2.06 3.03
N PRO A 8 -12.19 2.35 1.72
CA PRO A 8 -13.30 3.02 1.06
C PRO A 8 -14.52 2.10 1.11
N PHE A 9 -15.72 2.67 1.27
CA PHE A 9 -16.96 1.91 1.16
C PHE A 9 -16.98 1.15 -0.18
N ALA A 10 -17.50 -0.08 -0.21
CA ALA A 10 -17.50 -0.96 -1.39
C ALA A 10 -17.94 -0.26 -2.70
N SER A 11 -18.86 0.71 -2.58
CA SER A 11 -19.40 1.54 -3.65
C SER A 11 -18.39 2.45 -4.37
N PHE A 12 -17.20 2.70 -3.81
CA PHE A 12 -16.17 3.60 -4.36
C PHE A 12 -14.93 2.87 -4.88
N HIS A 13 -14.93 1.53 -4.86
CA HIS A 13 -13.85 0.77 -5.49
C HIS A 13 -13.88 0.99 -7.01
N ARG A 14 -12.70 0.89 -7.65
CA ARG A 14 -12.52 0.99 -9.12
C ARG A 14 -12.83 2.37 -9.73
N LEU A 15 -12.98 3.41 -8.91
CA LEU A 15 -13.15 4.81 -9.35
C LEU A 15 -11.84 5.62 -9.33
N GLY A 16 -10.69 4.96 -9.12
CA GLY A 16 -9.38 5.64 -9.06
C GLY A 16 -9.06 6.35 -7.74
N VAL A 17 -9.98 6.40 -6.77
CA VAL A 17 -9.77 7.06 -5.46
C VAL A 17 -8.54 6.51 -4.73
N GLY A 18 -8.40 5.18 -4.64
CA GLY A 18 -7.24 4.56 -3.99
C GLY A 18 -5.92 4.93 -4.67
N ARG A 19 -5.90 5.01 -6.01
CA ARG A 19 -4.70 5.43 -6.76
C ARG A 19 -4.35 6.87 -6.42
N ARG A 20 -5.33 7.78 -6.47
CA ARG A 20 -5.10 9.20 -6.16
C ARG A 20 -4.59 9.41 -4.73
N LEU A 21 -5.09 8.63 -3.77
CA LEU A 21 -4.59 8.65 -2.39
C LEU A 21 -3.11 8.22 -2.33
N VAL A 22 -2.74 7.12 -3.00
CA VAL A 22 -1.35 6.65 -3.03
C VAL A 22 -0.43 7.66 -3.73
N GLU A 23 -0.88 8.28 -4.82
CA GLU A 23 -0.16 9.37 -5.51
C GLU A 23 0.05 10.56 -4.58
N THR A 24 -0.98 11.03 -3.87
CA THR A 24 -0.85 12.16 -2.93
C THR A 24 0.11 11.84 -1.79
N ILE A 25 0.10 10.60 -1.28
CA ILE A 25 1.08 10.14 -0.29
C ILE A 25 2.49 10.17 -0.89
N ALA A 26 2.67 9.65 -2.12
CA ALA A 26 3.94 9.66 -2.82
C ALA A 26 4.47 11.09 -3.06
N GLU A 27 3.63 12.03 -3.48
CA GLU A 27 3.97 13.44 -3.64
C GLU A 27 4.48 14.04 -2.31
N TRP A 28 3.75 13.80 -1.21
CA TRP A 28 4.13 14.28 0.11
C TRP A 28 5.45 13.68 0.59
N LEU A 29 5.66 12.37 0.41
CA LEU A 29 6.91 11.69 0.79
C LEU A 29 8.11 12.23 0.00
N THR A 30 7.95 12.46 -1.30
CA THR A 30 9.01 13.06 -2.15
C THR A 30 9.37 14.46 -1.68
N GLN A 31 8.39 15.29 -1.31
CA GLN A 31 8.63 16.63 -0.74
C GLN A 31 9.43 16.58 0.57
N HIS A 32 9.35 15.47 1.31
CA HIS A 32 10.08 15.24 2.56
C HIS A 32 11.36 14.41 2.35
N SER A 33 11.86 14.30 1.12
CA SER A 33 13.08 13.54 0.77
C SER A 33 13.02 12.04 1.12
N ILE A 34 11.82 11.47 1.20
CA ILE A 34 11.62 10.02 1.37
C ILE A 34 11.44 9.40 -0.01
N SER A 35 12.28 8.42 -0.35
CA SER A 35 12.35 7.85 -1.70
C SER A 35 11.76 6.45 -1.85
N SER A 36 11.42 5.77 -0.75
CA SER A 36 10.91 4.39 -0.76
C SER A 36 9.67 4.24 0.10
N LEU A 37 8.74 3.37 -0.32
CA LEU A 37 7.49 3.09 0.39
C LEU A 37 7.33 1.59 0.60
N LEU A 38 6.85 1.20 1.79
CA LEU A 38 6.42 -0.16 2.11
C LEU A 38 5.01 -0.07 2.69
N ILE A 39 4.07 -0.80 2.10
CA ILE A 39 2.70 -0.95 2.62
C ILE A 39 2.49 -2.39 3.02
N LYS A 40 2.11 -2.63 4.28
CA LYS A 40 1.71 -3.97 4.76
C LYS A 40 0.21 -4.17 4.57
N VAL A 41 -0.18 -5.38 4.22
CA VAL A 41 -1.58 -5.77 4.01
C VAL A 41 -1.80 -7.21 4.48
N LEU A 42 -2.97 -7.49 5.07
CA LEU A 42 -3.35 -8.85 5.48
C LEU A 42 -3.30 -9.81 4.28
N THR A 43 -2.79 -11.02 4.49
CA THR A 43 -2.73 -12.08 3.45
C THR A 43 -4.11 -12.40 2.89
N ILE A 44 -5.15 -12.31 3.72
CA ILE A 44 -6.54 -12.59 3.34
C ILE A 44 -7.18 -11.47 2.50
N ASN A 45 -6.61 -10.26 2.46
CA ASN A 45 -7.19 -9.12 1.73
C ASN A 45 -6.78 -9.15 0.26
N ALA A 46 -7.34 -10.10 -0.51
CA ALA A 46 -7.04 -10.24 -1.94
C ALA A 46 -7.26 -8.95 -2.75
N PRO A 47 -8.34 -8.17 -2.57
CA PRO A 47 -8.53 -6.92 -3.32
C PRO A 47 -7.40 -5.90 -3.12
N ALA A 48 -6.97 -5.67 -1.89
CA ALA A 48 -5.88 -4.73 -1.61
C ALA A 48 -4.53 -5.25 -2.12
N ARG A 49 -4.27 -6.55 -1.99
CA ARG A 49 -3.08 -7.20 -2.57
C ARG A 49 -2.99 -7.01 -4.09
N HIS A 50 -4.09 -7.25 -4.80
CA HIS A 50 -4.15 -7.02 -6.25
C HIS A 50 -3.99 -5.55 -6.60
N PHE A 51 -4.57 -4.64 -5.83
CA PHE A 51 -4.43 -3.20 -6.03
C PHE A 51 -2.97 -2.75 -5.93
N TYR A 52 -2.26 -3.09 -4.86
CA TYR A 52 -0.86 -2.69 -4.68
C TYR A 52 0.09 -3.36 -5.69
N GLN A 53 -0.19 -4.60 -6.07
CA GLN A 53 0.54 -5.27 -7.14
C GLN A 53 0.33 -4.56 -8.49
N ALA A 54 -0.90 -4.13 -8.80
CA ALA A 54 -1.22 -3.41 -10.03
C ALA A 54 -0.59 -2.00 -10.08
N LEU A 55 -0.34 -1.38 -8.92
CA LEU A 55 0.44 -0.14 -8.81
C LEU A 55 1.97 -0.36 -8.88
N GLY A 56 2.42 -1.57 -9.24
CA GLY A 56 3.84 -1.90 -9.40
C GLY A 56 4.56 -2.22 -8.10
N GLY A 57 3.83 -2.42 -7.00
CA GLY A 57 4.42 -2.83 -5.72
C GLY A 57 5.03 -4.22 -5.82
N ARG A 58 6.30 -4.35 -5.42
CA ARG A 58 6.96 -5.66 -5.35
C ARG A 58 6.54 -6.36 -4.06
N LEU A 59 5.99 -7.57 -4.19
CA LEU A 59 5.68 -8.41 -3.04
C LEU A 59 6.97 -8.78 -2.30
N VAL A 60 6.99 -8.55 -0.98
CA VAL A 60 8.03 -8.97 -0.06
C VAL A 60 7.36 -9.85 1.00
N LEU A 61 7.85 -11.09 1.14
CA LEU A 61 7.23 -12.10 1.99
C LEU A 61 7.57 -11.89 3.48
N ALA A 62 6.50 -11.56 4.20
CA ALA A 62 6.14 -11.67 5.61
C ALA A 62 7.10 -11.26 6.74
N ASP A 63 6.53 -10.40 7.59
CA ASP A 63 6.82 -10.22 9.00
C ASP A 63 5.50 -10.53 9.73
N PRO A 64 5.37 -11.68 10.41
CA PRO A 64 4.16 -11.99 11.18
C PRO A 64 3.99 -10.95 12.29
N HIS A 65 2.82 -10.33 12.36
CA HIS A 65 2.50 -9.34 13.40
C HIS A 65 1.44 -9.91 14.34
N GLU A 66 1.73 -9.91 15.63
CA GLU A 66 0.74 -10.21 16.65
C GLU A 66 0.02 -8.91 17.02
N ASP A 67 -1.31 -8.92 16.90
CA ASP A 67 -2.19 -7.82 17.28
C ASP A 67 -3.25 -8.36 18.24
N GLU A 68 -3.28 -7.84 19.46
CA GLU A 68 -4.18 -8.28 20.55
C GLU A 68 -4.24 -9.82 20.77
N GLY A 69 -3.12 -10.53 20.61
CA GLY A 69 -3.05 -11.99 20.75
C GLY A 69 -3.53 -12.79 19.53
N ILE A 70 -3.85 -12.11 18.43
CA ILE A 70 -4.19 -12.70 17.15
C ILE A 70 -2.98 -12.57 16.22
N LEU A 71 -2.51 -13.70 15.71
CA LEU A 71 -1.49 -13.70 14.67
C LEU A 71 -2.10 -13.21 13.36
N LEU A 72 -1.78 -11.99 12.97
CA LEU A 72 -2.18 -11.41 11.69
C LEU A 72 -1.09 -11.66 10.65
N GLU A 73 -1.36 -12.57 9.73
CA GLU A 73 -0.49 -12.78 8.58
C GLU A 73 -0.57 -11.57 7.64
N GLN A 74 0.56 -10.91 7.44
CA GLN A 74 0.69 -9.75 6.56
C GLN A 74 1.76 -9.99 5.50
N VAL A 75 1.57 -9.39 4.34
CA VAL A 75 2.59 -9.26 3.29
C VAL A 75 2.90 -7.81 3.04
N GLY A 76 4.13 -7.50 2.62
CA GLY A 76 4.55 -6.16 2.27
C GLY A 76 4.59 -5.95 0.76
N TYR A 77 4.12 -4.79 0.29
CA TYR A 77 4.36 -4.30 -1.07
C TYR A 77 5.33 -3.13 -1.01
N ARG A 78 6.46 -3.26 -1.70
CA ARG A 78 7.57 -2.30 -1.65
C ARG A 78 7.76 -1.58 -2.99
N TRP A 79 8.02 -0.28 -2.90
CA TRP A 79 8.52 0.57 -3.97
C TRP A 79 9.87 1.14 -3.53
N ASP A 80 10.95 0.78 -4.24
CA ASP A 80 12.30 1.31 -3.97
C ASP A 80 12.47 2.75 -4.44
N ASN A 81 11.64 3.16 -5.41
CA ASN A 81 11.61 4.51 -5.94
C ASN A 81 10.14 4.98 -6.00
N ILE A 82 9.76 5.87 -5.09
CA ILE A 82 8.40 6.42 -4.98
C ILE A 82 7.96 7.15 -6.26
N ASN A 83 8.89 7.66 -7.07
CA ASN A 83 8.52 8.33 -8.33
C ASN A 83 7.82 7.41 -9.33
N THR A 84 7.94 6.08 -9.20
CA THR A 84 7.16 5.14 -10.03
C THR A 84 5.66 5.23 -9.78
N LEU A 85 5.24 5.73 -8.60
CA LEU A 85 3.84 5.93 -8.23
C LEU A 85 3.26 7.24 -8.80
N LEU A 86 4.09 8.19 -9.22
CA LEU A 86 3.64 9.49 -9.77
C LEU A 86 3.34 9.45 -11.26
N HIS A 87 3.68 8.34 -11.94
CA HIS A 87 3.56 8.18 -13.39
C HIS A 87 2.71 6.97 -13.80
N SER A 88 2.02 6.31 -12.86
CA SER A 88 1.18 5.15 -13.18
C SER A 88 -0.10 5.58 -13.90
N GLN A 89 -0.19 5.32 -15.21
CA GLN A 89 -1.42 5.51 -16.00
C GLN A 89 -2.51 4.47 -15.67
#